data_AF-A0A0S6WWM0-F1
#
_entry.id   AF-A0A0S6WWM0-F1
#
_cell.length_a   1.000
_cell.length_b   1.000
_cell.length_c   1.000
_cell.angle_alpha   90.00
_cell.angle_beta   90.00
_cell.angle_gamma   90.00
#
_symmetry.space_group_name_H-M   'P 1'
#
loop_
_entity.id
_entity.type
_entity.pdbx_description
1 polymer ?
#
loop_
_entity_poly.entity_id
_entity_poly.type
_entity_poly.pdbx_seq_one_letter_code
_entity_poly.pdbx_strand_id
1 'polypeptide(L)'
;MNTKVASVDSNDMAAIKTARGVPQELWSCHTMEVDGYIIEGHVPAEAVAKLLRERPAGVAGLAVPGMPLGSPGMEAGNRIQPYDVIAFGPTGQSVFASFP
;
A
#
# COMPACT_ATOMS: atom_id res chain seq x y z
N MET A 1 -3.30 0.99 -17.99
CA MET A 1 -2.88 2.28 -17.40
C MET A 1 -1.50 2.61 -17.94
N ASN A 2 -1.32 3.78 -18.57
CA ASN A 2 0.01 4.31 -18.82
C ASN A 2 0.41 5.10 -17.57
N THR A 3 1.22 4.50 -16.70
CA THR A 3 1.65 5.12 -15.44
C THR A 3 3.10 5.55 -15.58
N LYS A 4 3.42 6.78 -15.15
CA LYS A 4 4.80 7.24 -15.00
C LYS A 4 5.20 7.06 -13.53
N VAL A 5 6.34 6.44 -13.32
CA VAL A 5 6.89 6.17 -11.98
C VAL A 5 8.21 6.93 -11.84
N ALA A 6 8.40 7.57 -10.70
CA ALA A 6 9.68 8.14 -10.28
C ALA A 6 10.06 7.50 -8.95
N SER A 7 11.26 6.94 -8.86
CA SER A 7 11.79 6.30 -7.66
C SER A 7 12.88 7.16 -7.03
N VAL A 8 12.91 7.18 -5.70
CA VAL A 8 13.95 7.82 -4.90
C VAL A 8 14.33 6.85 -3.80
N ASP A 9 15.61 6.48 -3.74
CA ASP A 9 16.12 5.63 -2.68
C ASP A 9 16.38 6.45 -1.41
N SER A 10 16.12 5.86 -0.26
CA SER A 10 16.38 6.47 1.05
C SER A 10 16.96 5.48 2.02
N ASN A 11 17.93 5.94 2.81
CA ASN A 11 18.50 5.17 3.91
C ASN A 11 17.68 5.29 5.21
N ASP A 12 16.68 6.17 5.25
CA ASP A 12 15.80 6.38 6.41
C ASP A 12 14.33 6.30 5.98
N MET A 13 13.87 5.08 5.74
CA MET A 13 12.47 4.82 5.41
C MET A 13 11.53 5.05 6.59
N ALA A 14 12.01 4.92 7.84
CA ALA A 14 11.21 5.15 9.03
C ALA A 14 10.76 6.62 9.10
N ALA A 15 11.68 7.56 8.92
CA ALA A 15 11.36 8.99 8.89
C ALA A 15 10.37 9.34 7.77
N ILE A 16 10.51 8.75 6.59
CA ILE A 16 9.59 8.97 5.46
C ILE A 16 8.18 8.48 5.80
N LYS A 17 8.05 7.24 6.30
CA LYS A 17 6.76 6.64 6.65
C LYS A 17 6.05 7.41 7.76
N THR A 18 6.79 7.83 8.79
CA THR A 18 6.27 8.70 9.85
C THR A 18 5.81 10.05 9.29
N ALA A 19 6.62 10.71 8.45
CA ALA A 19 6.26 11.99 7.85
C ALA A 19 5.06 11.91 6.90
N ARG A 20 4.76 10.73 6.35
CA ARG A 20 3.57 10.46 5.52
C ARG A 20 2.39 9.90 6.30
N GLY A 21 2.51 9.78 7.62
CA GLY A 21 1.42 9.34 8.49
C GLY A 21 1.05 7.86 8.34
N VAL A 22 1.97 7.02 7.85
CA VAL A 22 1.74 5.58 7.74
C VAL A 22 1.79 4.96 9.15
N PRO A 23 0.72 4.30 9.62
CA PRO A 23 0.74 3.59 10.91
C PRO A 23 1.87 2.56 10.95
N GLN A 24 2.61 2.51 12.07
CA GLN A 24 3.81 1.67 12.18
C GLN A 24 3.53 0.18 11.98
N GLU A 25 2.37 -0.30 12.40
CA GLU A 25 1.95 -1.70 12.20
C GLU A 25 1.70 -2.06 10.72
N LEU A 26 1.53 -1.05 9.86
CA LEU A 26 1.29 -1.24 8.43
C LEU A 26 2.55 -1.08 7.58
N TRP A 27 3.71 -0.85 8.20
CA TRP A 27 4.95 -0.60 7.47
C TRP A 27 5.38 -1.82 6.62
N SER A 28 5.87 -1.50 5.43
CA SER A 28 6.43 -2.42 4.44
C SER A 28 7.75 -1.84 3.88
N CYS A 29 8.27 -2.43 2.80
CA CYS A 29 9.57 -2.09 2.23
C CYS A 29 9.59 -0.73 1.50
N HIS A 30 8.48 -0.29 0.91
CA HIS A 30 8.41 0.96 0.14
C HIS A 30 7.09 1.70 0.37
N THR A 31 7.09 2.98 0.01
CA THR A 31 5.95 3.89 0.13
C THR A 31 5.86 4.71 -1.15
N MET A 32 4.66 4.82 -1.72
CA MET A 32 4.35 5.63 -2.90
C MET A 32 3.26 6.64 -2.56
N GLU A 33 3.24 7.77 -3.25
CA GLU A 33 2.15 8.75 -3.21
C GLU A 33 1.52 8.87 -4.60
N VAL A 34 0.20 8.85 -4.68
CA VAL A 34 -0.56 9.00 -5.94
C VAL A 34 -1.87 9.75 -5.69
N ASP A 35 -2.12 10.84 -6.41
CA ASP A 35 -3.33 11.70 -6.29
C ASP A 35 -3.74 12.06 -4.85
N GLY A 36 -2.74 12.26 -3.98
CA GLY A 36 -2.91 12.60 -2.56
C GLY A 36 -3.12 11.41 -1.62
N TYR A 37 -3.07 10.17 -2.13
CA TYR A 37 -3.13 8.95 -1.33
C TYR A 37 -1.75 8.34 -1.14
N ILE A 38 -1.55 7.73 0.03
CA ILE A 38 -0.36 6.94 0.34
C ILE A 38 -0.60 5.47 0.03
N ILE A 39 0.32 4.83 -0.67
CA ILE A 39 0.31 3.41 -1.00
C ILE A 39 1.55 2.77 -0.37
N GLU A 40 1.32 1.90 0.62
CA GLU A 40 2.36 1.30 1.44
C GLU A 40 2.53 -0.19 1.11
N GLY A 41 3.73 -0.56 0.67
CA GLY A 41 4.05 -1.94 0.31
C GLY A 41 3.39 -2.43 -0.97
N HIS A 42 3.24 -3.75 -1.08
CA HIS A 42 2.87 -4.47 -2.29
C HIS A 42 1.34 -4.44 -2.55
N VAL A 43 0.75 -3.26 -2.57
CA VAL A 43 -0.69 -3.06 -2.85
C VAL A 43 -0.98 -3.37 -4.33
N PRO A 44 -1.95 -4.26 -4.64
CA PRO A 44 -2.34 -4.55 -6.01
C PRO A 44 -2.84 -3.34 -6.79
N ALA A 45 -2.46 -3.25 -8.07
CA ALA A 45 -2.81 -2.13 -8.93
C ALA A 45 -4.34 -1.96 -9.08
N GLU A 46 -5.10 -3.04 -9.05
CA GLU A 46 -6.57 -3.02 -9.04
C GLU A 46 -7.15 -2.36 -7.79
N ALA A 47 -6.53 -2.55 -6.62
CA ALA A 47 -6.93 -1.92 -5.37
C ALA A 47 -6.61 -0.42 -5.39
N VAL A 48 -5.42 -0.05 -5.90
CA VAL A 48 -5.06 1.36 -6.12
C VAL A 48 -6.03 2.01 -7.12
N ALA A 49 -6.33 1.36 -8.23
CA ALA A 49 -7.28 1.87 -9.22
C ALA A 49 -8.69 2.02 -8.61
N LYS A 50 -9.12 1.10 -7.75
CA LYS A 50 -10.40 1.20 -7.04
C LYS A 50 -10.42 2.40 -6.08
N LEU A 51 -9.36 2.59 -5.29
CA LEU A 51 -9.21 3.75 -4.41
C LEU A 51 -9.35 5.07 -5.18
N LEU A 52 -8.62 5.20 -6.29
CA LEU A 52 -8.60 6.43 -7.09
C LEU A 52 -9.95 6.72 -7.77
N ARG A 53 -10.73 5.69 -8.11
CA ARG A 53 -12.09 5.85 -8.65
C ARG A 53 -13.11 6.24 -7.58
N GLU A 54 -13.09 5.54 -6.44
CA GLU A 54 -14.13 5.67 -5.42
C GLU A 54 -13.88 6.82 -4.44
N ARG A 55 -12.62 7.15 -4.21
CA ARG A 55 -12.16 8.20 -3.28
C ARG A 55 -12.94 8.20 -1.94
N PRO A 56 -12.98 7.06 -1.22
CA PRO A 56 -13.76 6.93 0.01
C PRO A 56 -13.36 7.97 1.05
N ALA A 57 -14.35 8.58 1.70
CA ALA A 57 -14.12 9.58 2.74
C ALA A 57 -13.40 8.97 3.95
N GLY A 58 -12.45 9.71 4.52
CA GLY A 58 -11.68 9.27 5.69
C GLY A 58 -10.52 8.33 5.40
N VAL A 59 -10.31 7.93 4.14
CA VAL A 59 -9.14 7.13 3.73
C VAL A 59 -8.02 8.07 3.28
N ALA A 60 -6.84 7.88 3.87
CA ALA A 60 -5.60 8.57 3.49
C ALA A 60 -4.70 7.67 2.63
N GLY A 61 -4.85 6.34 2.71
CA GLY A 61 -4.03 5.43 1.95
C GLY A 61 -4.44 3.95 2.05
N LEU A 62 -3.73 3.12 1.30
CA LEU A 62 -3.81 1.66 1.35
C LEU A 62 -2.46 1.07 1.73
N ALA A 63 -2.46 -0.03 2.47
CA ALA A 63 -1.25 -0.74 2.86
C ALA A 63 -1.39 -2.26 2.70
N VAL A 64 -0.30 -2.92 2.31
CA VAL A 64 -0.08 -4.36 2.52
C VAL A 64 1.09 -4.49 3.49
N PRO A 65 0.83 -4.81 4.78
CA PRO A 65 1.89 -4.91 5.79
C PRO A 65 2.86 -6.06 5.52
N GLY A 66 4.14 -5.86 5.87
CA GLY A 66 5.16 -6.88 5.66
C GLY A 66 5.48 -7.11 4.18
N MET A 67 5.71 -8.37 3.80
CA MET A 67 6.07 -8.77 2.43
C MET A 67 5.50 -10.17 2.10
N PRO A 68 4.16 -10.29 1.91
CA PRO A 68 3.53 -11.57 1.62
C PRO A 68 3.97 -12.10 0.25
N LEU A 69 4.39 -13.37 0.21
CA LEU A 69 4.76 -14.05 -1.04
C LEU A 69 3.55 -14.12 -1.98
N GLY A 70 3.78 -13.84 -3.26
CA GLY A 70 2.73 -13.80 -4.29
C GLY A 70 2.03 -12.44 -4.43
N SER A 71 2.33 -11.45 -3.59
CA SER A 71 1.94 -10.06 -3.84
C SER A 71 2.74 -9.46 -5.02
N PRO A 72 2.26 -8.39 -5.67
CA PRO A 72 2.94 -7.79 -6.83
C PRO A 72 4.39 -7.42 -6.53
N GLY A 73 5.36 -7.97 -7.25
CA GLY A 73 6.80 -7.80 -6.99
C GLY A 73 7.41 -8.77 -5.96
N MET A 74 6.60 -9.68 -5.41
CA MET A 74 7.00 -10.79 -4.51
C MET A 74 6.58 -12.15 -5.08
N GLU A 75 6.47 -12.28 -6.41
CA GLU A 75 6.06 -13.52 -7.08
C GLU A 75 7.03 -14.67 -6.76
N ALA A 76 6.49 -15.80 -6.27
CA ALA A 76 7.29 -16.95 -5.81
C ALA A 76 6.79 -18.27 -6.41
N GLY A 77 6.56 -18.29 -7.73
CA GLY A 77 5.97 -19.44 -8.44
C GLY A 77 4.54 -19.70 -7.95
N ASN A 78 4.25 -20.94 -7.54
CA ASN A 78 2.93 -21.33 -7.02
C ASN A 78 2.74 -21.05 -5.52
N ARG A 79 3.70 -20.38 -4.85
CA ARG A 79 3.60 -20.07 -3.42
C ARG A 79 2.95 -18.70 -3.25
N ILE A 80 1.72 -18.71 -2.75
CA ILE A 80 0.93 -17.51 -2.48
C ILE A 80 0.57 -17.53 -0.99
N GLN A 81 0.75 -16.40 -0.32
CA GLN A 81 0.25 -16.17 1.02
C GLN A 81 -0.98 -15.27 0.92
N PRO A 82 -2.09 -15.61 1.58
CA PRO A 82 -3.22 -14.71 1.64
C PRO A 82 -2.83 -13.42 2.37
N TYR A 83 -3.33 -12.30 1.90
CA TYR A 83 -3.11 -10.99 2.53
C TYR A 83 -4.30 -10.07 2.35
N ASP A 84 -4.44 -9.15 3.30
CA ASP A 84 -5.41 -8.08 3.23
C ASP A 84 -4.73 -6.79 2.76
N VAL A 85 -5.46 -6.03 1.96
CA VAL A 85 -5.18 -4.63 1.70
C VAL A 85 -5.94 -3.81 2.73
N ILE A 86 -5.21 -3.08 3.58
CA ILE A 86 -5.77 -2.28 4.66
C ILE A 86 -5.92 -0.84 4.21
N ALA A 87 -7.14 -0.29 4.25
CA ALA A 87 -7.35 1.14 4.17
C ALA A 87 -7.05 1.78 5.52
N PHE A 88 -6.32 2.89 5.51
CA PHE A 88 -6.01 3.65 6.72
C PHE A 88 -6.26 5.14 6.53
N GLY A 89 -6.55 5.83 7.62
CA GLY A 89 -6.73 7.28 7.65
C GLY A 89 -7.15 7.78 9.04
N PRO A 90 -7.57 9.05 9.16
CA PRO A 90 -7.93 9.66 10.45
C PRO A 90 -9.10 8.94 11.16
N THR A 91 -9.91 8.16 10.43
CA THR A 91 -11.02 7.39 10.99
C THR A 91 -10.62 5.99 11.48
N GLY A 92 -9.34 5.61 11.35
CA GLY A 92 -8.81 4.30 11.73
C GLY A 92 -8.44 3.44 10.52
N GLN A 93 -8.45 2.13 10.72
CA GLN A 93 -8.05 1.12 9.74
C GLN A 93 -9.22 0.16 9.44
N SER A 94 -9.33 -0.30 8.19
CA SER A 94 -10.32 -1.31 7.79
C SER A 94 -9.81 -2.14 6.62
N VAL A 95 -10.33 -3.36 6.48
CA VAL A 95 -10.02 -4.20 5.30
C VAL A 95 -10.70 -3.60 4.07
N PHE A 96 -9.91 -3.28 3.06
CA PHE A 96 -10.37 -2.73 1.78
C PHE A 96 -10.59 -3.81 0.72
N ALA A 97 -9.73 -4.83 0.72
CA ALA A 97 -9.81 -6.02 -0.14
C ALA A 97 -9.00 -7.15 0.48
N SER A 98 -9.35 -8.40 0.17
CA SER A 98 -8.64 -9.60 0.61
C SER A 98 -8.21 -10.41 -0.61
N PHE A 99 -6.98 -10.91 -0.58
CA PHE A 99 -6.38 -11.71 -1.64
C PHE A 99 -6.07 -13.12 -1.09
N PRO A 100 -6.46 -14.19 -1.81
CA PRO A 100 -6.25 -15.57 -1.38
C PRO A 100 -4.79 -16.01 -1.46
#